data_AF-A0A936VN61-F1
#
_entry.id   AF-A0A936VN61-F1
#
_cell.length_a   1.000
_cell.length_b   1.000
_cell.length_c   1.000
_cell.angle_alpha   90.00
_cell.angle_beta   90.00
_cell.angle_gamma   90.00
#
_symmetry.space_group_name_H-M   'P 1'
#
loop_
_entity.id
_entity.type
_entity.pdbx_description
1 polymer ?
#
loop_
_entity_poly.entity_id
_entity_poly.type
_entity_poly.pdbx_seq_one_letter_code
_entity_poly.pdbx_strand_id
1 'polypeptide(L)'
;MTSYLTRTQKPSSDHCAACGVHLAHGYYFLRDRADRYCPDCIASRPRCDACSAPVGDQHWMLHDGRMLCSNCHATAIVDPALARQLYDETVAAVGMQLGLRLRVGVEFRLVDAPTMAAVRAGADDGHPPDERTLGLYQRQGRLRAIYMLYGLPKLLFRTVVAHEYAHAWQGETCPLLEDNALREGFAEWVAYRHLLYLGCTRAAQRMLTSSHPYRPLMEQVLAIEAQAGPTGVLKHIVEVGRGLAEPLQH
;
A
#
# COMPACT_ATOMS: atom_id res chain seq x y z
N MET A 1 8.01 8.32 -10.50
CA MET A 1 6.65 8.26 -9.91
C MET A 1 5.63 9.12 -10.66
N THR A 2 5.50 8.93 -11.98
CA THR A 2 4.49 9.57 -12.85
C THR A 2 3.35 8.61 -13.22
N SER A 3 3.38 7.39 -12.68
CA SER A 3 2.63 6.21 -13.12
C SER A 3 1.11 6.25 -12.91
N TYR A 4 0.58 7.24 -12.19
CA TYR A 4 -0.85 7.30 -11.87
C TYR A 4 -1.61 8.44 -12.56
N LEU A 5 -0.91 9.31 -13.29
CA LEU A 5 -1.50 10.47 -13.95
C LEU A 5 -1.79 10.14 -15.42
N THR A 6 -3.06 10.16 -15.79
CA THR A 6 -3.49 10.02 -17.18
C THR A 6 -3.76 11.39 -17.77
N ARG A 7 -3.20 11.68 -18.95
CA ARG A 7 -3.46 12.91 -19.70
C ARG A 7 -4.63 12.71 -20.65
N THR A 8 -5.55 13.67 -20.63
CA THR A 8 -6.61 13.85 -21.63
C THR A 8 -6.34 15.13 -22.41
N GLN A 9 -6.42 15.06 -23.73
CA GLN A 9 -6.27 16.23 -24.62
C GLN A 9 -7.61 16.95 -24.89
N LYS A 10 -8.74 16.36 -24.50
CA LYS A 10 -10.07 16.96 -24.67
C LYS A 10 -10.32 18.04 -23.61
N PRO A 11 -10.98 19.16 -23.95
CA PRO A 11 -11.42 20.14 -22.97
C PRO A 11 -12.39 19.53 -21.95
N SER A 12 -12.43 20.08 -20.74
CA SER A 12 -13.49 19.83 -19.75
C SER A 12 -14.15 21.15 -19.35
N SER A 13 -15.42 21.09 -18.97
CA SER A 13 -16.08 22.19 -18.23
C SER A 13 -15.60 22.30 -16.78
N ASP A 14 -14.79 21.36 -16.33
CA ASP A 14 -14.22 21.33 -14.98
C ASP A 14 -13.13 22.40 -14.78
N HIS A 15 -12.89 22.72 -13.52
CA HIS A 15 -11.79 23.57 -13.09
C HIS A 15 -10.68 22.71 -12.48
N CYS A 16 -9.45 23.21 -12.55
CA CYS A 16 -8.31 22.55 -11.93
C CYS A 16 -8.52 22.47 -10.41
N ALA A 17 -8.46 21.27 -9.85
CA ALA A 17 -8.60 21.03 -8.41
C ALA A 17 -7.49 21.69 -7.56
N ALA A 18 -6.38 22.09 -8.19
CA ALA A 18 -5.28 22.75 -7.50
C ALA A 18 -5.37 24.29 -7.57
N CYS A 19 -5.59 24.88 -8.75
CA CYS A 19 -5.53 26.35 -8.94
C CYS A 19 -6.87 26.99 -9.33
N GLY A 20 -7.92 26.20 -9.56
CA GLY A 20 -9.23 26.70 -9.96
C GLY A 20 -9.35 27.19 -11.41
N VAL A 21 -8.30 27.10 -12.24
CA VAL A 21 -8.40 27.53 -13.66
C VAL A 21 -9.30 26.60 -14.47
N HIS A 22 -10.07 27.15 -15.39
CA HIS A 22 -10.91 26.37 -16.31
C HIS A 22 -10.06 25.49 -17.25
N LEU A 23 -10.44 24.22 -17.44
CA LEU A 23 -9.64 23.22 -18.16
C LEU A 23 -9.98 23.15 -19.66
N ALA A 24 -9.69 24.25 -20.38
CA ALA A 24 -9.99 24.37 -21.80
C ALA A 24 -9.01 23.62 -22.74
N HIS A 25 -7.82 23.21 -22.27
CA HIS A 25 -6.72 22.72 -23.13
C HIS A 25 -6.22 21.32 -22.75
N GLY A 26 -7.14 20.48 -22.28
CA GLY A 26 -6.82 19.17 -21.74
C GLY A 26 -6.40 19.24 -20.27
N TYR A 27 -6.36 18.07 -19.64
CA TYR A 27 -6.16 17.93 -18.22
C TYR A 27 -5.51 16.60 -17.86
N TYR A 28 -4.96 16.52 -16.66
CA TYR A 28 -4.51 15.30 -16.04
C TYR A 28 -5.49 14.87 -14.95
N PHE A 29 -5.60 13.58 -14.72
CA PHE A 29 -6.39 13.05 -13.63
C PHE A 29 -5.72 11.80 -13.05
N LEU A 30 -6.02 11.54 -11.78
CA LEU A 30 -5.74 10.25 -11.17
C LEU A 30 -6.94 9.35 -11.41
N ARG A 31 -6.70 8.10 -11.81
CA ARG A 31 -7.79 7.11 -11.97
C ARG A 31 -8.61 7.01 -10.69
N ASP A 32 -9.93 6.96 -10.83
CA ASP A 32 -10.94 6.94 -9.76
C ASP A 32 -11.02 8.17 -8.87
N ARG A 33 -10.39 9.29 -9.24
CA ARG A 33 -10.67 10.59 -8.62
C ARG A 33 -11.48 11.47 -9.57
N ALA A 34 -12.39 12.24 -8.99
CA ALA A 34 -13.12 13.28 -9.73
C ALA A 34 -12.19 14.45 -10.10
N ASP A 35 -11.18 14.72 -9.26
CA ASP A 35 -10.24 15.81 -9.45
C ASP A 35 -9.58 15.80 -10.84
N ARG A 36 -9.46 17.00 -11.42
CA ARG A 36 -8.77 17.27 -12.68
C ARG A 36 -7.70 18.33 -12.47
N TYR A 37 -6.58 18.22 -13.16
CA TYR A 37 -5.40 19.06 -12.96
C TYR A 37 -4.92 19.65 -14.29
N CYS A 38 -4.65 20.95 -14.33
CA CYS A 38 -4.09 21.57 -15.53
C CYS A 38 -2.62 21.12 -15.74
N PRO A 39 -2.12 21.16 -16.98
CA PRO A 39 -0.71 20.86 -17.27
C PRO A 39 0.28 21.67 -16.45
N ASP A 40 -0.01 22.95 -16.18
CA ASP A 40 0.90 23.83 -15.43
C ASP A 40 1.04 23.42 -13.97
N CYS A 41 -0.05 23.08 -13.29
CA CYS A 41 0.02 22.55 -11.92
C CYS A 41 0.75 21.21 -11.87
N ILE A 42 0.56 20.38 -12.90
CA ILE A 42 1.32 19.13 -13.04
C ILE A 42 2.81 19.43 -13.26
N ALA A 43 3.19 20.46 -14.02
CA ALA A 43 4.61 20.76 -14.21
C ALA A 43 5.26 21.42 -12.99
N SER A 44 4.55 22.30 -12.29
CA SER A 44 5.17 23.29 -11.40
C SER A 44 4.92 23.10 -9.91
N ARG A 45 3.79 22.49 -9.52
CA ARG A 45 3.39 22.46 -8.10
C ARG A 45 3.96 21.25 -7.37
N PRO A 46 4.29 21.40 -6.06
CA PRO A 46 4.65 20.30 -5.19
C PRO A 46 3.62 19.18 -5.22
N ARG A 47 4.05 17.96 -4.90
CA ARG A 47 3.19 16.77 -4.93
C ARG A 47 2.73 16.38 -3.55
N CYS A 48 1.47 15.95 -3.48
CA CYS A 48 0.94 15.27 -2.33
C CYS A 48 1.72 13.97 -2.11
N ASP A 49 2.25 13.82 -0.92
CA ASP A 49 3.04 12.69 -0.49
C ASP A 49 2.24 11.38 -0.41
N ALA A 50 0.91 11.43 -0.30
CA ALA A 50 0.09 10.22 -0.28
C ALA A 50 -0.43 9.78 -1.66
N CYS A 51 -0.64 10.70 -2.61
CA CYS A 51 -1.28 10.36 -3.88
C CYS A 51 -0.60 10.93 -5.13
N SER A 52 0.50 11.68 -4.98
CA SER A 52 1.24 12.34 -6.07
C SER A 52 0.45 13.38 -6.87
N ALA A 53 -0.76 13.76 -6.44
CA ALA A 53 -1.50 14.88 -7.03
C ALA A 53 -0.77 16.22 -6.75
N PRO A 54 -0.81 17.20 -7.66
CA PRO A 54 -0.40 18.56 -7.34
C PRO A 54 -1.17 19.09 -6.13
N VAL A 55 -0.47 19.65 -5.16
CA VAL A 55 -1.14 20.30 -4.02
C VAL A 55 -1.78 21.62 -4.46
N GLY A 56 -2.96 21.90 -3.93
CA GLY A 56 -3.64 23.17 -4.14
C GLY A 56 -3.18 24.22 -3.12
N ASP A 57 -3.78 25.40 -3.19
CA ASP A 57 -3.47 26.50 -2.27
C ASP A 57 -3.82 26.10 -0.81
N GLN A 58 -4.88 25.31 -0.63
CA GLN A 58 -5.14 24.59 0.62
C GLN A 58 -4.42 23.24 0.63
N HIS A 59 -3.36 23.14 1.44
CA HIS A 59 -2.61 21.92 1.68
C HIS A 59 -2.04 21.92 3.11
N TRP A 60 -1.60 20.75 3.56
CA TRP A 60 -1.09 20.56 4.92
C TRP A 60 0.32 19.98 4.87
N MET A 61 1.24 20.58 5.63
CA MET A 61 2.58 20.06 5.83
C MET A 61 2.63 19.30 7.15
N LEU A 62 3.07 18.05 7.11
CA LEU A 62 3.32 17.22 8.29
C LEU A 62 4.60 17.68 8.98
N HIS A 63 4.82 17.23 10.22
CA HIS A 63 6.00 17.62 11.01
C HIS A 63 7.33 17.16 10.39
N ASP A 64 7.29 16.16 9.52
CA ASP A 64 8.44 15.62 8.78
C ASP A 64 8.61 16.25 7.37
N GLY A 65 7.88 17.34 7.07
CA GLY A 65 8.00 18.10 5.83
C GLY A 65 7.19 17.57 4.65
N ARG A 66 6.56 16.39 4.77
CA ARG A 66 5.66 15.86 3.74
C ARG A 66 4.41 16.71 3.59
N MET A 67 3.91 16.87 2.37
CA MET A 67 2.72 17.64 2.04
C MET A 67 1.53 16.75 1.68
N LEU A 68 0.35 17.06 2.20
CA LEU A 68 -0.90 16.39 1.85
C LEU A 68 -1.87 17.35 1.17
N CYS A 69 -2.47 16.92 0.05
CA CYS A 69 -3.63 17.61 -0.52
C CYS A 69 -4.87 17.42 0.36
N SER A 70 -5.89 18.27 0.20
CA SER A 70 -7.12 18.25 1.01
C SER A 70 -7.77 16.86 1.08
N ASN A 71 -7.85 16.15 -0.05
CA ASN A 71 -8.47 14.82 -0.11
C ASN A 71 -7.72 13.77 0.71
N CYS A 72 -6.38 13.85 0.74
CA CYS A 72 -5.57 12.92 1.54
C CYS A 72 -5.54 13.32 3.01
N HIS A 73 -5.42 14.61 3.30
CA HIS A 73 -5.44 15.14 4.66
C HIS A 73 -6.76 14.85 5.39
N ALA A 74 -7.90 14.98 4.69
CA ALA A 74 -9.24 14.76 5.27
C ALA A 74 -9.46 13.37 5.88
N THR A 75 -8.63 12.39 5.52
CA THR A 75 -8.69 11.03 6.08
C THR A 75 -7.34 10.56 6.62
N ALA A 76 -6.37 11.46 6.77
CA ALA A 76 -5.04 11.12 7.25
C ALA A 76 -5.09 10.67 8.71
N ILE A 77 -4.39 9.58 9.01
CA ILE A 77 -4.29 9.05 10.36
C ILE A 77 -3.09 9.70 11.06
N VAL A 78 -3.40 10.66 11.93
CA VAL A 78 -2.42 11.45 12.70
C VAL A 78 -2.52 11.22 14.21
N ASP A 79 -3.61 10.62 14.68
CA ASP A 79 -3.79 10.21 16.07
C ASP A 79 -3.24 8.78 16.27
N PRO A 80 -2.23 8.57 17.14
CA PRO A 80 -1.70 7.24 17.45
C PRO A 80 -2.73 6.25 17.99
N ALA A 81 -3.73 6.70 18.76
CA ALA A 81 -4.77 5.84 19.31
C ALA A 81 -5.68 5.30 18.19
N LEU A 82 -6.13 6.18 17.30
CA LEU A 82 -6.87 5.80 16.10
C LEU A 82 -6.03 4.87 15.19
N ALA A 83 -4.73 5.15 15.04
CA ALA A 83 -3.85 4.29 14.24
C ALA A 83 -3.78 2.87 14.79
N ARG A 84 -3.63 2.73 16.11
CA ARG A 84 -3.64 1.43 16.79
C ARG A 84 -4.97 0.71 16.62
N GLN A 85 -6.09 1.42 16.81
CA GLN A 85 -7.43 0.85 16.60
C GLN A 85 -7.60 0.31 15.18
N LEU A 86 -7.26 1.12 14.16
CA LEU A 86 -7.39 0.71 12.76
C LEU A 86 -6.47 -0.45 12.41
N TYR A 87 -5.27 -0.51 13.00
CA TYR A 87 -4.37 -1.63 12.88
C TYR A 87 -5.02 -2.92 13.42
N ASP A 88 -5.52 -2.88 14.65
CA ASP A 88 -6.16 -4.04 15.30
C ASP A 88 -7.40 -4.52 14.53
N GLU A 89 -8.24 -3.59 14.06
CA GLU A 89 -9.39 -3.89 13.21
C GLU A 89 -9.00 -4.56 11.89
N THR A 90 -7.95 -4.05 11.22
CA THR A 90 -7.47 -4.65 9.97
C THR A 90 -6.92 -6.05 10.22
N VAL A 91 -6.09 -6.24 11.26
CA VAL A 91 -5.54 -7.54 11.61
C VAL A 91 -6.64 -8.55 11.96
N ALA A 92 -7.64 -8.13 12.75
CA ALA A 92 -8.78 -8.98 13.10
C ALA A 92 -9.58 -9.40 11.85
N ALA A 93 -9.84 -8.46 10.92
CA ALA A 93 -10.51 -8.76 9.66
C ALA A 93 -9.70 -9.73 8.79
N VAL A 94 -8.38 -9.53 8.68
CA VAL A 94 -7.49 -10.42 7.93
C VAL A 94 -7.48 -11.83 8.56
N GLY A 95 -7.40 -11.93 9.89
CA GLY A 95 -7.46 -13.19 10.61
C GLY A 95 -8.81 -13.90 10.48
N MET A 96 -9.93 -13.16 10.44
CA MET A 96 -11.27 -13.70 10.21
C MET A 96 -11.44 -14.24 8.79
N GLN A 97 -11.01 -13.46 7.79
CA GLN A 97 -11.33 -13.75 6.39
C GLN A 97 -10.37 -14.78 5.77
N LEU A 98 -9.09 -14.80 6.19
CA LEU A 98 -8.03 -15.64 5.60
C LEU A 98 -7.42 -16.64 6.60
N GLY A 99 -7.80 -16.59 7.88
CA GLY A 99 -7.20 -17.45 8.91
C GLY A 99 -5.75 -17.12 9.28
N LEU A 100 -5.21 -15.97 8.84
CA LEU A 100 -3.84 -15.55 9.14
C LEU A 100 -3.72 -15.09 10.60
N ARG A 101 -3.25 -15.98 11.46
CA ARG A 101 -3.07 -15.72 12.90
C ARG A 101 -1.60 -15.87 13.28
N LEU A 102 -1.06 -14.86 13.96
CA LEU A 102 0.25 -14.94 14.60
C LEU A 102 0.13 -15.69 15.94
N ARG A 103 1.14 -16.51 16.26
CA ARG A 103 1.24 -17.24 17.52
C ARG A 103 2.04 -16.47 18.56
N VAL A 104 3.11 -15.80 18.13
CA VAL A 104 3.95 -14.98 19.03
C VAL A 104 3.46 -13.55 19.06
N GLY A 105 3.00 -13.03 17.91
CA GLY A 105 2.51 -11.67 17.78
C GLY A 105 3.56 -10.71 17.21
N VAL A 106 3.14 -9.47 17.01
CA VAL A 106 3.96 -8.42 16.40
C VAL A 106 3.58 -7.07 17.01
N GLU A 107 4.58 -6.25 17.32
CA GLU A 107 4.38 -4.89 17.81
C GLU A 107 3.94 -3.96 16.68
N PHE A 108 3.15 -2.94 17.01
CA PHE A 108 2.75 -1.90 16.06
C PHE A 108 3.39 -0.57 16.44
N ARG A 109 4.00 0.11 15.47
CA ARG A 109 4.61 1.43 15.67
C ARG A 109 4.22 2.40 14.55
N LEU A 110 3.68 3.56 14.93
CA LEU A 110 3.45 4.66 14.01
C LEU A 110 4.67 5.59 14.05
N VAL A 111 5.30 5.85 12.90
CA VAL A 111 6.57 6.58 12.81
C VAL A 111 6.58 7.57 11.66
N ASP A 112 7.41 8.61 11.76
CA ASP A 112 7.59 9.59 10.70
C ASP A 112 8.55 9.12 9.60
N ALA A 113 8.68 9.91 8.54
CA ALA A 113 9.52 9.54 7.40
C ALA A 113 11.02 9.37 7.77
N PRO A 114 11.66 10.26 8.55
CA PRO A 114 13.04 10.06 8.99
C PRO A 114 13.22 8.78 9.82
N THR A 115 12.31 8.49 10.75
CA THR A 115 12.37 7.26 11.55
C THR A 115 12.16 6.03 10.68
N MET A 116 11.20 6.05 9.74
CA MET A 116 10.97 4.95 8.79
C MET A 116 12.23 4.66 7.95
N ALA A 117 12.88 5.71 7.45
CA ALA A 117 14.13 5.58 6.69
C ALA A 117 15.25 4.97 7.54
N ALA A 118 15.39 5.38 8.80
CA ALA A 118 16.38 4.82 9.72
C ALA A 118 16.12 3.33 10.02
N VAL A 119 14.84 2.94 10.22
CA VAL A 119 14.46 1.53 10.43
C VAL A 119 14.76 0.70 9.18
N ARG A 120 14.43 1.21 7.98
CA ARG A 120 14.72 0.55 6.70
C ARG A 120 16.22 0.39 6.45
N ALA A 121 17.02 1.41 6.74
CA ALA A 121 18.48 1.33 6.59
C ALA A 121 19.12 0.26 7.49
N GLY A 122 18.47 -0.06 8.62
CA GLY A 122 18.86 -1.18 9.47
C GLY A 122 18.29 -2.54 9.04
N ALA A 123 17.38 -2.59 8.07
CA ALA A 123 16.83 -3.83 7.53
C ALA A 123 17.75 -4.35 6.41
N ASP A 124 18.32 -5.53 6.60
CA ASP A 124 19.18 -6.20 5.62
C ASP A 124 18.31 -7.00 4.63
N ASP A 125 17.49 -6.31 3.85
CA ASP A 125 16.49 -6.91 2.94
C ASP A 125 16.72 -6.61 1.45
N GLY A 126 17.84 -5.97 1.11
CA GLY A 126 18.26 -5.74 -0.29
C GLY A 126 17.42 -4.73 -1.08
N HIS A 127 16.49 -4.00 -0.44
CA HIS A 127 15.69 -2.99 -1.14
C HIS A 127 16.48 -1.68 -1.37
N PRO A 128 16.22 -0.96 -2.49
CA PRO A 128 16.89 0.31 -2.77
C PRO A 128 16.57 1.38 -1.71
N PRO A 129 17.55 2.18 -1.26
CA PRO A 129 17.35 3.20 -0.22
C PRO A 129 16.33 4.29 -0.60
N ASP A 130 16.10 4.53 -1.90
CA ASP A 130 15.21 5.58 -2.40
C ASP A 130 13.74 5.14 -2.56
N GLU A 131 13.39 3.91 -2.16
CA GLU A 131 12.01 3.47 -2.19
C GLU A 131 11.20 4.05 -1.04
N ARG A 132 10.14 4.77 -1.41
CA ARG A 132 9.21 5.37 -0.45
C ARG A 132 8.46 4.29 0.33
N THR A 133 9.00 3.93 1.48
CA THR A 133 8.44 2.93 2.38
C THR A 133 7.22 3.50 3.14
N LEU A 134 6.04 2.91 2.93
CA LEU A 134 4.80 3.29 3.62
C LEU A 134 4.55 2.46 4.88
N GLY A 135 5.03 1.22 4.89
CA GLY A 135 5.01 0.29 6.00
C GLY A 135 6.20 -0.64 5.92
N LEU A 136 6.56 -1.26 7.04
CA LEU A 136 7.65 -2.21 7.11
C LEU A 136 7.45 -3.18 8.26
N TYR A 137 7.31 -4.47 7.94
CA TYR A 137 7.54 -5.54 8.89
C TYR A 137 9.04 -5.81 9.06
N GLN A 138 9.52 -5.75 10.31
CA GLN A 138 10.90 -6.06 10.66
C GLN A 138 10.96 -7.16 11.70
N ARG A 139 11.88 -8.11 11.47
CA ARG A 139 12.25 -9.15 12.43
C ARG A 139 13.76 -9.10 12.67
N GLN A 140 14.16 -8.74 13.89
CA GLN A 140 15.55 -8.74 14.31
C GLN A 140 15.70 -9.39 15.68
N GLY A 141 16.28 -10.59 15.72
CA GLY A 141 16.36 -11.39 16.93
C GLY A 141 14.98 -11.65 17.55
N ARG A 142 14.74 -11.06 18.73
CA ARG A 142 13.44 -11.13 19.44
C ARG A 142 12.45 -10.05 19.04
N LEU A 143 12.90 -8.96 18.40
CA LEU A 143 12.03 -7.87 17.96
C LEU A 143 11.22 -8.33 16.74
N ARG A 144 9.90 -8.13 16.82
CA ARG A 144 8.95 -8.27 15.71
C ARG A 144 8.07 -7.05 15.74
N ALA A 145 8.17 -6.20 14.72
CA ALA A 145 7.39 -4.97 14.67
C ALA A 145 6.93 -4.68 13.24
N ILE A 146 5.71 -4.17 13.12
CA ILE A 146 5.20 -3.49 11.93
C ILE A 146 5.27 -1.99 12.21
N TYR A 147 6.11 -1.31 11.42
CA TYR A 147 6.20 0.13 11.38
C TYR A 147 5.26 0.65 10.30
N MET A 148 4.49 1.68 10.61
CA MET A 148 3.60 2.35 9.68
C MET A 148 3.94 3.82 9.60
N LEU A 149 3.96 4.33 8.37
CA LEU A 149 4.23 5.74 8.14
C LEU A 149 3.07 6.60 8.67
N TYR A 150 3.42 7.64 9.43
CA TYR A 150 2.51 8.62 10.00
C TYR A 150 1.78 9.40 8.89
N GLY A 151 0.52 9.78 9.11
CA GLY A 151 -0.23 10.65 8.20
C GLY A 151 -0.71 9.97 6.90
N LEU A 152 -0.71 8.64 6.82
CA LEU A 152 -1.32 7.93 5.69
C LEU A 152 -2.85 8.11 5.69
N PRO A 153 -3.49 8.31 4.52
CA PRO A 153 -4.95 8.26 4.40
C PRO A 153 -5.51 6.91 4.86
N LYS A 154 -6.65 6.93 5.56
CA LYS A 154 -7.26 5.76 6.22
C LYS A 154 -7.28 4.48 5.37
N LEU A 155 -7.71 4.56 4.11
CA LEU A 155 -7.78 3.38 3.24
C LEU A 155 -6.38 2.84 2.90
N LEU A 156 -5.44 3.73 2.57
CA LEU A 156 -4.05 3.37 2.28
C LEU A 156 -3.37 2.76 3.51
N PHE A 157 -3.61 3.33 4.69
CA PHE A 157 -3.14 2.78 5.96
C PHE A 157 -3.59 1.32 6.13
N ARG A 158 -4.89 1.04 5.96
CA ARG A 158 -5.42 -0.33 6.10
C ARG A 158 -4.90 -1.29 5.04
N THR A 159 -4.70 -0.83 3.79
CA THR A 159 -4.09 -1.63 2.72
C THR A 159 -2.66 -2.04 3.08
N VAL A 160 -1.84 -1.08 3.53
CA VAL A 160 -0.44 -1.32 3.91
C VAL A 160 -0.36 -2.20 5.15
N VAL A 161 -1.22 -2.00 6.17
CA VAL A 161 -1.27 -2.90 7.34
C VAL A 161 -1.56 -4.34 6.92
N ALA A 162 -2.51 -4.57 6.01
CA ALA A 162 -2.82 -5.91 5.53
C ALA A 162 -1.63 -6.56 4.81
N HIS A 163 -0.88 -5.78 4.01
CA HIS A 163 0.35 -6.20 3.35
C HIS A 163 1.43 -6.58 4.39
N GLU A 164 1.78 -5.66 5.30
CA GLU A 164 2.84 -5.91 6.30
C GLU A 164 2.50 -7.05 7.27
N TYR A 165 1.21 -7.19 7.62
CA TYR A 165 0.76 -8.30 8.47
C TYR A 165 0.88 -9.66 7.76
N ALA A 166 0.77 -9.71 6.43
CA ALA A 166 1.03 -10.91 5.67
C ALA A 166 2.50 -11.34 5.79
N HIS A 167 3.44 -10.39 5.72
CA HIS A 167 4.86 -10.66 5.96
C HIS A 167 5.14 -11.13 7.39
N ALA A 168 4.49 -10.53 8.38
CA ALA A 168 4.59 -11.01 9.76
C ALA A 168 4.15 -12.47 9.88
N TRP A 169 3.04 -12.84 9.22
CA TRP A 169 2.54 -14.21 9.21
C TRP A 169 3.45 -15.18 8.45
N GLN A 170 3.99 -14.77 7.31
CA GLN A 170 4.99 -15.54 6.56
C GLN A 170 6.21 -15.84 7.45
N GLY A 171 6.72 -14.83 8.15
CA GLY A 171 7.87 -14.97 9.03
C GLY A 171 7.66 -15.98 10.19
N GLU A 172 6.42 -16.17 10.65
CA GLU A 172 6.10 -17.16 11.70
C GLU A 172 5.75 -18.55 11.17
N THR A 173 5.08 -18.60 10.02
CA THR A 173 4.41 -19.82 9.53
C THR A 173 5.18 -20.51 8.42
N CYS A 174 5.95 -19.72 7.67
CA CYS A 174 6.59 -20.07 6.41
C CYS A 174 8.09 -19.71 6.44
N PRO A 175 8.88 -20.24 7.41
CA PRO A 175 10.26 -19.82 7.63
C PRO A 175 11.22 -20.15 6.49
N LEU A 176 10.84 -21.06 5.58
CA LEU A 176 11.63 -21.46 4.41
C LEU A 176 11.13 -20.80 3.11
N LEU A 177 10.20 -19.85 3.20
CA LEU A 177 9.72 -19.12 2.04
C LEU A 177 10.76 -18.05 1.67
N GLU A 178 11.67 -18.38 0.76
CA GLU A 178 12.74 -17.47 0.29
C GLU A 178 12.39 -16.76 -1.03
N ASP A 179 11.44 -17.31 -1.80
CA ASP A 179 11.02 -16.75 -3.08
C ASP A 179 10.35 -15.37 -2.90
N ASN A 180 11.06 -14.31 -3.29
CA ASN A 180 10.57 -12.94 -3.17
C ASN A 180 9.30 -12.67 -3.99
N ALA A 181 9.15 -13.32 -5.16
CA ALA A 181 7.95 -13.13 -5.98
C ALA A 181 6.71 -13.65 -5.25
N LEU A 182 6.80 -14.83 -4.64
CA LEU A 182 5.73 -15.44 -3.89
C LEU A 182 5.48 -14.71 -2.55
N ARG A 183 6.54 -14.21 -1.90
CA ARG A 183 6.43 -13.41 -0.67
C ARG A 183 5.66 -12.11 -0.88
N GLU A 184 6.13 -11.27 -1.79
CA GLU A 184 5.53 -9.97 -2.10
C GLU A 184 4.18 -10.14 -2.79
N GLY A 185 4.07 -11.10 -3.71
CA GLY A 185 2.82 -11.42 -4.40
C GLY A 185 1.71 -11.84 -3.43
N PHE A 186 2.05 -12.63 -2.41
CA PHE A 186 1.09 -13.01 -1.38
C PHE A 186 0.72 -11.83 -0.48
N ALA A 187 1.68 -10.98 -0.09
CA ALA A 187 1.39 -9.81 0.73
C ALA A 187 0.45 -8.82 0.02
N GLU A 188 0.70 -8.56 -1.27
CA GLU A 188 -0.21 -7.80 -2.14
C GLU A 188 -1.57 -8.48 -2.28
N TRP A 189 -1.61 -9.80 -2.44
CA TRP A 189 -2.86 -10.55 -2.52
C TRP A 189 -3.70 -10.41 -1.23
N VAL A 190 -3.07 -10.45 -0.05
CA VAL A 190 -3.76 -10.22 1.22
C VAL A 190 -4.33 -8.79 1.28
N ALA A 191 -3.58 -7.79 0.84
CA ALA A 191 -4.04 -6.41 0.76
C ALA A 191 -5.22 -6.25 -0.22
N TYR A 192 -5.16 -6.89 -1.39
CA TYR A 192 -6.25 -6.94 -2.37
C TYR A 192 -7.52 -7.58 -1.80
N ARG A 193 -7.41 -8.75 -1.17
CA ARG A 193 -8.53 -9.44 -0.52
C ARG A 193 -9.12 -8.60 0.61
N HIS A 194 -8.29 -7.92 1.40
CA HIS A 194 -8.76 -7.01 2.44
C HIS A 194 -9.55 -5.82 1.87
N LEU A 195 -9.11 -5.24 0.75
CA LEU A 195 -9.88 -4.18 0.07
C LEU A 195 -11.25 -4.67 -0.42
N LEU A 196 -11.33 -5.90 -0.95
CA LEU A 196 -12.61 -6.49 -1.33
C LEU A 196 -13.52 -6.70 -0.12
N TYR A 197 -12.98 -7.18 1.00
CA TYR A 197 -13.72 -7.35 2.25
C TYR A 197 -14.29 -6.04 2.79
N LEU A 198 -13.54 -4.94 2.68
CA LEU A 198 -14.02 -3.59 3.03
C LEU A 198 -15.05 -3.02 2.02
N GLY A 199 -15.40 -3.73 0.95
CA GLY A 199 -16.25 -3.24 -0.13
C GLY A 199 -15.57 -2.16 -1.00
N CYS A 200 -14.26 -1.98 -0.88
CA CYS A 200 -13.49 -0.95 -1.57
C CYS A 200 -13.08 -1.41 -2.98
N THR A 201 -14.05 -1.84 -3.79
CA THR A 201 -13.86 -2.49 -5.10
C THR A 201 -13.05 -1.66 -6.09
N ARG A 202 -13.23 -0.33 -6.12
CA ARG A 202 -12.41 0.56 -6.96
C ARG A 202 -10.93 0.53 -6.56
N ALA A 203 -10.64 0.48 -5.26
CA ALA A 203 -9.27 0.38 -4.78
C ALA A 203 -8.64 -0.96 -5.13
N ALA A 204 -9.39 -2.05 -4.95
CA ALA A 204 -8.96 -3.39 -5.37
C ALA A 204 -8.68 -3.44 -6.89
N GLN A 205 -9.56 -2.85 -7.72
CA GLN A 205 -9.36 -2.76 -9.17
C GLN A 205 -8.11 -1.96 -9.58
N ARG A 206 -7.69 -0.97 -8.79
CA ARG A 206 -6.43 -0.24 -9.04
C ARG A 206 -5.21 -1.12 -8.84
N MET A 207 -5.23 -2.04 -7.88
CA MET A 207 -4.13 -2.99 -7.72
C MET A 207 -3.95 -3.85 -8.98
N LEU A 208 -5.06 -4.22 -9.64
CA LEU A 208 -5.05 -4.99 -10.89
C LEU A 208 -4.67 -4.19 -12.14
N THR A 209 -4.73 -2.85 -12.11
CA THR A 209 -4.61 -2.02 -13.33
C THR A 209 -3.50 -0.98 -13.28
N SER A 210 -2.95 -0.70 -12.11
CA SER A 210 -1.83 0.24 -11.93
C SER A 210 -0.51 -0.36 -12.38
N SER A 211 0.48 0.46 -12.73
CA SER A 211 1.85 0.01 -13.04
C SER A 211 2.71 -0.15 -11.78
N HIS A 212 2.16 -0.81 -10.75
CA HIS A 212 2.87 -1.08 -9.50
C HIS A 212 3.87 -2.24 -9.67
N PRO A 213 5.10 -2.16 -9.13
CA PRO A 213 6.13 -3.20 -9.29
C PRO A 213 5.69 -4.57 -8.76
N TYR A 214 4.88 -4.61 -7.69
CA TYR A 214 4.37 -5.86 -7.14
C TYR A 214 3.10 -6.38 -7.83
N ARG A 215 2.50 -5.65 -8.78
CA ARG A 215 1.30 -6.14 -9.49
C ARG A 215 1.55 -7.48 -10.19
N PRO A 216 2.62 -7.66 -10.99
CA PRO A 216 2.87 -8.94 -11.65
C PRO A 216 3.06 -10.10 -10.65
N LEU A 217 3.63 -9.82 -9.46
CA LEU A 217 3.82 -10.81 -8.41
C LEU A 217 2.46 -11.23 -7.81
N MET A 218 1.57 -10.27 -7.58
CA MET A 218 0.20 -10.53 -7.15
C MET A 218 -0.60 -11.31 -8.21
N GLU A 219 -0.41 -11.01 -9.50
CA GLU A 219 -1.07 -11.70 -10.61
C GLU A 219 -0.73 -13.21 -10.62
N GLN A 220 0.49 -13.59 -10.25
CA GLN A 220 0.88 -15.00 -10.09
C GLN A 220 0.07 -15.69 -8.98
N VAL A 221 -0.10 -15.02 -7.83
CA VAL A 221 -0.91 -15.55 -6.71
C VAL A 221 -2.40 -15.62 -7.07
N LEU A 222 -2.91 -14.63 -7.80
CA LEU A 222 -4.28 -14.65 -8.34
C LEU A 222 -4.50 -15.80 -9.35
N ALA A 223 -3.47 -16.19 -10.11
CA ALA A 223 -3.56 -17.36 -10.98
C ALA A 223 -3.72 -18.66 -10.19
N ILE A 224 -3.05 -18.78 -9.03
CA ILE A 224 -3.26 -19.89 -8.09
C ILE A 224 -4.67 -19.85 -7.52
N GLU A 225 -5.17 -18.67 -7.12
CA GLU A 225 -6.55 -18.49 -6.64
C GLU A 225 -7.57 -18.91 -7.70
N ALA A 226 -7.36 -18.58 -8.97
CA ALA A 226 -8.25 -18.95 -10.06
C ALA A 226 -8.37 -20.48 -10.24
N GLN A 227 -7.31 -21.23 -9.93
CA GLN A 227 -7.27 -22.68 -10.08
C GLN A 227 -7.77 -23.43 -8.83
N ALA A 228 -7.42 -22.95 -7.64
CA ALA A 228 -7.59 -23.70 -6.38
C ALA A 228 -8.36 -22.92 -5.29
N GLY A 229 -8.84 -21.72 -5.61
CA GLY A 229 -9.52 -20.82 -4.68
C GLY A 229 -8.59 -20.21 -3.61
N PRO A 230 -9.13 -19.34 -2.74
CA PRO A 230 -8.35 -18.70 -1.68
C PRO A 230 -7.69 -19.70 -0.71
N THR A 231 -8.36 -20.80 -0.39
CA THR A 231 -7.81 -21.86 0.45
C THR A 231 -6.64 -22.56 -0.22
N GLY A 232 -6.70 -22.74 -1.55
CA GLY A 232 -5.59 -23.29 -2.34
C GLY A 232 -4.35 -22.40 -2.31
N VAL A 233 -4.52 -21.07 -2.40
CA VAL A 233 -3.41 -20.12 -2.22
C VAL A 233 -2.74 -20.31 -0.86
N LEU A 234 -3.51 -20.30 0.23
CA LEU A 234 -2.98 -20.47 1.58
C LEU A 234 -2.23 -21.79 1.74
N LYS A 235 -2.79 -22.88 1.21
CA LYS A 235 -2.15 -24.20 1.23
C LYS A 235 -0.81 -24.17 0.49
N HIS A 236 -0.78 -23.62 -0.73
CA HIS A 236 0.43 -23.53 -1.53
C HIS A 236 1.54 -22.74 -0.84
N ILE A 237 1.22 -21.56 -0.28
CA ILE A 237 2.17 -20.72 0.45
C ILE A 237 2.76 -21.47 1.66
N VAL A 238 1.93 -22.21 2.39
CA VAL A 238 2.37 -23.00 3.54
C VAL A 238 3.24 -24.18 3.11
N GLU A 239 2.90 -24.87 2.02
CA GLU A 239 3.68 -26.00 1.50
C GLU A 239 5.07 -25.55 1.04
N VAL A 240 5.15 -24.50 0.21
CA VAL A 240 6.43 -23.92 -0.22
C VAL A 240 7.21 -23.38 0.97
N GLY A 241 6.55 -22.60 1.83
CA GLY A 241 7.17 -21.99 3.01
C GLY A 241 7.63 -22.95 4.11
N ARG A 242 7.28 -24.24 4.00
CA ARG A 242 7.74 -25.32 4.88
C ARG A 242 8.65 -26.32 4.15
N GLY A 243 9.03 -26.07 2.91
CA GLY A 243 9.88 -26.97 2.12
C GLY A 243 9.18 -28.27 1.72
N LEU A 244 7.85 -28.27 1.61
CA LEU A 244 7.03 -29.42 1.20
C LEU A 244 6.69 -29.39 -0.31
N ALA A 245 6.91 -28.26 -0.96
CA ALA A 245 6.71 -28.06 -2.39
C ALA A 245 7.73 -27.03 -2.93
N GLU A 246 8.04 -27.12 -4.21
CA GLU A 246 8.78 -26.08 -4.92
C GLU A 246 7.84 -24.92 -5.32
N PRO A 247 8.34 -23.68 -5.43
CA PRO A 247 7.60 -22.60 -6.07
C PRO A 247 7.18 -22.99 -7.49
N LEU A 248 6.00 -22.57 -7.94
CA LEU A 248 5.59 -22.75 -9.33
C LEU A 248 6.58 -22.01 -10.25
N GLN A 249 7.30 -22.76 -11.08
CA GLN A 249 8.17 -22.21 -12.11
C GLN A 249 7.30 -21.60 -13.23
N HIS A 250 7.55 -20.33 -13.57
CA HIS A 250 6.92 -19.63 -14.70
C HIS A 250 7.75 -19.76 -15.96
#